data_AF-A0A1B2YQ93-F1
#
_entry.id   AF-A0A1B2YQ93-F1
#
_cell.length_a   1.000
_cell.length_b   1.000
_cell.length_c   1.000
_cell.angle_alpha   90.00
_cell.angle_beta   90.00
_cell.angle_gamma   90.00
#
_symmetry.space_group_name_H-M   'P 1'
#
loop_
_entity.id
_entity.type
_entity.pdbx_description
1 polymer ?
#
loop_
_entity_poly.entity_id
_entity_poly.type
_entity_poly.pdbx_seq_one_letter_code
_entity_poly.pdbx_strand_id
1 'polypeptide(L)'
;MNKVNDLMLFESVILHCQILHKITGTKEALVAAQKDGLIDFYNQLTSAGRNVGYMMLADVEEYEKLFDVEVKKTPDFFDQQATHQLQL
;
A
#
# COMPACT_ATOMS: atom_id res chain seq x y z
N MET A 1 -11.21 -12.53 11.77
CA MET A 1 -10.50 -11.81 10.70
C MET A 1 -10.69 -10.32 10.95
N ASN A 2 -9.64 -9.65 11.40
CA ASN A 2 -9.62 -8.19 11.50
C ASN A 2 -9.74 -7.66 10.07
N LYS A 3 -10.84 -6.95 9.76
CA LYS A 3 -11.01 -6.34 8.44
C LYS A 3 -9.93 -5.26 8.31
N VAL A 4 -8.92 -5.50 7.48
CA VAL A 4 -8.03 -4.42 7.05
C VAL A 4 -8.93 -3.35 6.44
N ASN A 5 -8.77 -2.11 6.91
CA ASN A 5 -9.59 -1.00 6.47
C ASN A 5 -9.25 -0.71 4.99
N ASP A 6 -10.27 -0.56 4.15
CA ASP A 6 -10.10 -0.17 2.74
C ASP A 6 -9.31 1.13 2.58
N LEU A 7 -9.38 2.03 3.58
CA LEU A 7 -8.55 3.24 3.62
C LEU A 7 -7.05 2.91 3.74
N MET A 8 -6.67 1.98 4.62
CA MET A 8 -5.26 1.60 4.81
C MET A 8 -4.71 0.91 3.56
N LEU A 9 -5.52 0.08 2.90
CA LEU A 9 -5.14 -0.53 1.61
C LEU A 9 -4.96 0.55 0.54
N PHE A 10 -5.82 1.56 0.53
CA PHE A 10 -5.72 2.68 -0.41
C PHE A 10 -4.44 3.49 -0.17
N GLU A 11 -4.16 3.85 1.08
CA GLU A 11 -2.93 4.55 1.46
C GLU A 11 -1.68 3.73 1.12
N SER A 12 -1.72 2.41 1.29
CA SER A 12 -0.63 1.51 0.91
C SER A 12 -0.41 1.51 -0.61
N VAL A 13 -1.48 1.47 -1.41
CA VAL A 13 -1.36 1.57 -2.88
C VAL A 13 -0.81 2.93 -3.32
N ILE A 14 -1.19 4.02 -2.65
CA ILE A 14 -0.59 5.33 -2.92
C ILE A 14 0.92 5.30 -2.61
N LEU A 15 1.31 4.76 -1.46
CA LEU A 15 2.72 4.63 -1.07
C LEU A 15 3.50 3.76 -2.06
N HIS A 16 2.93 2.63 -2.49
CA HIS A 16 3.50 1.78 -3.54
C HIS A 16 3.85 2.58 -4.78
N CYS A 17 2.91 3.37 -5.30
CA CYS A 17 3.14 4.19 -6.48
C CYS A 17 4.14 5.33 -6.23
N GLN A 18 4.16 5.92 -5.04
CA GLN A 18 5.18 6.91 -4.67
C GLN A 18 6.59 6.32 -4.72
N ILE A 19 6.76 5.10 -4.23
CA ILE A 19 8.06 4.40 -4.21
C ILE A 19 8.46 4.00 -5.63
N LEU A 20 7.63 3.24 -6.34
CA LEU A 20 7.97 2.70 -7.66
C LEU A 20 8.25 3.79 -8.69
N HIS A 21 7.44 4.85 -8.68
CA HIS A 21 7.54 5.92 -9.67
C HIS A 21 8.40 7.10 -9.19
N LYS A 22 8.96 7.03 -7.97
CA LYS A 22 9.75 8.10 -7.33
C LYS A 22 8.98 9.43 -7.30
N ILE A 23 7.71 9.37 -6.94
CA ILE A 23 6.77 10.51 -6.88
C ILE A 23 6.56 10.90 -5.42
N THR A 24 6.59 12.20 -5.11
CA THR A 24 6.33 12.69 -3.75
C THR A 24 4.87 13.10 -3.53
N GLY A 25 4.16 13.52 -4.57
CA GLY A 25 2.79 14.01 -4.49
C GLY A 25 1.74 12.88 -4.48
N THR A 26 0.77 12.97 -3.56
CA THR A 26 -0.35 12.02 -3.45
C THR A 26 -1.22 12.00 -4.70
N LYS A 27 -1.44 13.15 -5.34
CA LYS A 27 -2.30 13.26 -6.52
C LYS A 27 -1.65 12.59 -7.73
N GLU A 28 -0.37 12.82 -7.92
CA GLU A 28 0.44 12.21 -8.96
C GLU A 28 0.54 10.69 -8.76
N ALA A 29 0.68 10.24 -7.50
CA ALA A 29 0.66 8.82 -7.15
C ALA A 29 -0.72 8.18 -7.39
N LEU A 30 -1.82 8.88 -7.12
CA LEU A 30 -3.18 8.40 -7.46
C LEU A 30 -3.34 8.23 -8.97
N VAL A 31 -2.86 9.19 -9.77
CA VAL A 31 -2.87 9.09 -11.23
C VAL A 31 -2.02 7.92 -11.72
N ALA A 32 -0.86 7.67 -11.09
CA ALA A 32 -0.04 6.50 -11.39
C ALA A 32 -0.77 5.19 -11.04
N ALA A 33 -1.39 5.10 -9.86
CA ALA A 33 -2.17 3.94 -9.44
C ALA A 33 -3.35 3.63 -10.38
N GLN A 34 -3.99 4.66 -10.95
CA GLN A 34 -5.01 4.50 -11.98
C GLN A 34 -4.45 3.99 -13.31
N LYS A 35 -3.28 4.50 -13.72
CA LYS A 35 -2.58 4.03 -14.93
C LYS A 35 -2.12 2.58 -14.79
N ASP A 36 -1.70 2.19 -13.60
CA ASP A 36 -1.23 0.84 -13.26
C ASP A 36 -2.40 -0.14 -13.02
N GLY A 37 -3.65 0.35 -13.03
CA GLY A 37 -4.84 -0.48 -12.82
C GLY A 37 -5.03 -0.96 -11.38
N LEU A 38 -4.37 -0.33 -10.41
CA LEU A 38 -4.50 -0.61 -8.98
C LEU A 38 -5.73 0.09 -8.38
N ILE A 39 -6.10 1.24 -8.95
CA ILE A 39 -7.29 2.01 -8.60
C ILE A 39 -8.11 2.23 -9.87
N ASP A 40 -9.43 2.09 -9.81
CA ASP A 40 -10.30 2.34 -10.94
C ASP A 40 -10.62 3.83 -11.15
N PHE A 41 -11.39 4.12 -12.20
CA PHE A 41 -11.80 5.49 -12.52
C PHE A 41 -12.65 6.16 -11.42
N TYR A 42 -13.32 5.37 -10.59
CA TYR A 42 -14.15 5.84 -9.47
C TYR A 42 -13.38 5.94 -8.15
N ASN A 43 -12.04 5.83 -8.20
CA ASN A 43 -11.16 5.79 -7.04
C ASN A 43 -11.45 4.63 -6.09
N GLN A 44 -11.85 3.48 -6.63
CA GLN A 44 -11.98 2.24 -5.86
C GLN A 44 -10.78 1.33 -6.10
N LEU A 45 -10.36 0.62 -5.06
CA LEU A 45 -9.31 -0.39 -5.18
C LEU A 45 -9.77 -1.54 -6.06
N THR A 46 -8.98 -1.84 -7.09
CA THR A 46 -9.15 -3.07 -7.87
C THR A 46 -8.64 -4.27 -7.07
N SER A 47 -8.90 -5.50 -7.53
CA SER A 47 -8.31 -6.70 -6.92
C SER A 47 -6.77 -6.65 -6.91
N ALA A 48 -6.15 -6.08 -7.95
CA ALA A 48 -4.71 -5.90 -8.02
C ALA A 48 -4.22 -4.90 -6.96
N GLY A 49 -4.90 -3.75 -6.85
CA GLY A 49 -4.59 -2.76 -5.82
C GLY A 49 -4.74 -3.30 -4.41
N ARG A 50 -5.80 -4.08 -4.14
CA ARG A 50 -5.98 -4.75 -2.85
C ARG A 50 -4.81 -5.68 -2.55
N ASN A 51 -4.42 -6.53 -3.50
CA ASN A 51 -3.30 -7.45 -3.30
C ASN A 51 -1.98 -6.73 -3.01
N VAL A 52 -1.68 -5.66 -3.74
CA VAL A 52 -0.48 -4.83 -3.50
C VAL A 52 -0.54 -4.19 -2.12
N GLY A 53 -1.67 -3.57 -1.78
CA GLY A 53 -1.85 -2.95 -0.46
C GLY A 53 -1.74 -3.98 0.68
N TYR A 54 -2.29 -5.18 0.51
CA TYR A 54 -2.16 -6.26 1.48
C TYR A 54 -0.72 -6.72 1.63
N MET A 55 0.02 -6.89 0.53
CA MET A 55 1.41 -7.33 0.56
C MET A 55 2.27 -6.34 1.33
N MET A 56 2.11 -5.04 1.06
CA MET A 56 2.79 -4.01 1.83
C MET A 56 2.49 -4.15 3.33
N LEU A 57 1.20 -4.16 3.70
CA LEU A 57 0.79 -4.18 5.10
C LEU A 57 1.19 -5.46 5.85
N ALA A 58 1.13 -6.62 5.21
CA ALA A 58 1.31 -7.91 5.86
C ALA A 58 2.78 -8.33 5.97
N ASP A 59 3.58 -8.07 4.94
CA ASP A 59 5.00 -8.45 4.89
C ASP A 59 5.79 -7.45 4.03
N VAL A 60 6.26 -6.40 4.68
CA VAL A 60 7.03 -5.34 4.00
C VAL A 60 8.35 -5.86 3.44
N GLU A 61 8.98 -6.87 4.05
CA GLU A 61 10.23 -7.43 3.54
C GLU A 61 10.00 -8.24 2.26
N GLU A 62 8.93 -9.03 2.20
CA GLU A 62 8.52 -9.75 0.99
C GLU A 62 8.16 -8.76 -0.13
N TYR A 63 7.44 -7.69 0.21
CA TYR A 63 7.13 -6.60 -0.71
C TYR A 63 8.42 -5.95 -1.27
N GLU A 64 9.36 -5.57 -0.41
CA GLU A 64 10.64 -4.96 -0.81
C GLU A 64 11.42 -5.85 -1.78
N LYS A 65 11.48 -7.16 -1.48
CA LYS A 65 12.15 -8.15 -2.34
C LYS A 65 11.46 -8.31 -3.69
N LEU A 66 10.12 -8.33 -3.72
CA LEU A 66 9.37 -8.53 -4.96
C LEU A 66 9.51 -7.35 -5.91
N PHE A 67 9.54 -6.14 -5.37
CA PHE A 67 9.58 -4.91 -6.15
C PHE A 67 10.97 -4.29 -6.28
N ASP A 68 11.99 -4.86 -5.62
CA ASP A 68 13.37 -4.35 -5.57
C ASP A 68 13.43 -2.89 -5.10
N VAL A 69 12.78 -2.63 -3.96
CA VAL A 69 12.65 -1.29 -3.36
C VAL A 69 13.01 -1.32 -1.87
N GLU A 70 13.28 -0.14 -1.31
CA GLU A 70 13.54 0.06 0.12
C GLU A 70 12.51 1.04 0.70
N VAL A 71 11.71 0.59 1.67
CA VAL A 71 10.70 1.36 2.39
C VAL A 71 11.34 2.01 3.61
N LYS A 72 11.99 3.16 3.41
CA LYS A 72 12.78 3.85 4.46
C LYS A 72 11.97 4.38 5.66
N LYS A 73 10.66 4.56 5.49
CA LYS A 73 9.76 5.01 6.55
C LYS A 73 8.39 4.40 6.31
N THR A 74 8.07 3.34 7.04
CA THR A 74 6.71 2.82 7.11
C THR A 74 5.82 3.89 7.73
N PRO A 75 4.71 4.28 7.09
CA PRO A 75 3.72 5.14 7.71
C PRO A 75 3.22 4.59 9.06
N ASP A 76 2.82 5.46 9.97
CA ASP A 76 2.36 5.11 11.33
C ASP A 76 1.23 4.06 11.37
N PHE A 77 0.48 3.88 10.27
CA PHE A 77 -0.55 2.86 10.17
C PHE A 77 -0.01 1.43 10.03
N PHE A 78 1.24 1.24 9.62
CA PHE A 78 1.90 -0.08 9.66
C PHE A 78 2.14 -0.54 11.09
N ASP A 79 2.52 0.38 11.98
CA ASP A 79 2.77 0.08 13.40
C ASP A 79 1.49 -0.35 14.13
N GLN A 80 0.33 0.16 13.70
CA GLN A 80 -0.97 -0.26 14.25
C GLN A 80 -1.25 -1.74 14.01
N GLN A 81 -0.79 -2.34 12.90
CA GLN A 81 -1.01 -3.76 12.66
C GLN A 81 -0.07 -4.64 13.49
N ALA A 82 1.20 -4.24 13.65
CA ALA A 82 2.15 -4.93 14.51
C ALA A 82 1.72 -4.94 15.99
N THR A 83 1.17 -3.82 16.48
CA THR A 83 0.67 -3.72 17.86
C THR A 83 -0.55 -4.60 18.10
N HIS A 84 -1.42 -4.79 17.09
CA HIS A 84 -2.59 -5.66 17.19
C HIS A 84 -2.29 -7.16 16.98
N GLN A 85 -1.15 -7.51 16.38
CA GLN A 85 -0.69 -8.91 16.29
C GLN A 85 -0.03 -9.39 17.59
N LEU A 86 0.56 -8.49 18.38
CA LEU A 86 1.19 -8.81 19.67
C LEU A 86 0.20 -9.04 20.83
N GLN A 87 -1.11 -8.88 20.62
CA GLN A 87 -2.15 -9.07 21.64
C GLN A 87 -2.77 -10.49 21.65
N LEU A 88 -2.04 -11.51 21.19
CA LEU A 88 -2.45 -12.92 21.28
C LEU A 88 -1.82 -13.63 22.49
#